data_AF-A0AAU3W3S0-F1
#
_entry.id   AF-A0AAU3W3S0-F1
#
_cell.length_a   1.000
_cell.length_b   1.000
_cell.length_c   1.000
_cell.angle_alpha   90.00
_cell.angle_beta   90.00
_cell.angle_gamma   90.00
#
_symmetry.space_group_name_H-M   'P 1'
#
loop_
_entity.id
_entity.type
_entity.pdbx_description
1 polymer ?
#
loop_
_entity_poly.entity_id
_entity_poly.type
_entity_poly.pdbx_seq_one_letter_code
_entity_poly.pdbx_strand_id
1 'polypeptide(L)'
;MTPLRPPAAPARVDPARIRRTYEAVLGDPRIGPPRLADEEQRAHFAGLLRGHMWLLLPPVERQVPSMAGPFNRSAARHVITRARGVLAVPVLGASSAGDLFDLATLSRALLTLYEHPDNHEGGVVPCRRNGSPVTAGSGASAPKCR
;
A
#
# COMPACT_ATOMS: atom_id res chain seq x y z
N MET A 1 -28.45 38.17 -10.19
CA MET A 1 -27.30 37.78 -9.35
C MET A 1 -27.34 36.27 -9.17
N THR A 2 -26.46 35.54 -9.84
CA THR A 2 -26.39 34.07 -9.76
C THR A 2 -25.55 33.69 -8.54
N PRO A 3 -26.03 32.87 -7.60
CA PRO A 3 -25.21 32.47 -6.46
C PRO A 3 -24.03 31.60 -6.97
N LEU A 4 -22.82 32.02 -6.63
CA LEU A 4 -21.60 31.25 -6.83
C LEU A 4 -21.76 29.92 -6.09
N ARG A 5 -21.76 28.81 -6.85
CA ARG A 5 -21.71 27.45 -6.31
C ARG A 5 -20.54 27.38 -5.31
N PRO A 6 -20.77 27.01 -4.04
CA PRO A 6 -19.67 26.88 -3.08
C PRO A 6 -18.67 25.85 -3.62
N PRO A 7 -17.36 26.07 -3.44
CA PRO A 7 -16.33 25.15 -3.90
C PRO A 7 -16.65 23.75 -3.36
N ALA A 8 -16.64 22.76 -4.24
CA ALA A 8 -16.86 21.37 -3.86
C ALA A 8 -15.91 21.04 -2.71
N ALA A 9 -16.45 20.53 -1.59
CA ALA A 9 -15.64 20.13 -0.45
C ALA A 9 -14.51 19.21 -0.96
N PRO A 10 -13.28 19.35 -0.44
CA PRO A 10 -12.15 18.53 -0.89
C PRO A 10 -12.57 17.07 -0.80
N ALA A 11 -12.36 16.33 -1.89
CA ALA A 11 -12.69 14.91 -1.97
C ALA A 11 -11.98 14.20 -0.81
N ARG A 12 -12.76 13.82 0.21
CA ARG A 12 -12.23 13.09 1.36
C ARG A 12 -11.80 11.72 0.87
N VAL A 13 -10.60 11.30 1.27
CA VAL A 13 -10.14 9.92 1.06
C VAL A 13 -11.16 9.01 1.74
N ASP A 14 -11.68 8.03 0.98
CA ASP A 14 -12.57 6.98 1.48
C ASP A 14 -11.78 5.66 1.49
N PRO A 15 -11.17 5.28 2.63
CA PRO A 15 -10.37 4.07 2.75
C PRO A 15 -11.13 2.80 2.38
N ALA A 16 -12.41 2.72 2.75
CA ALA A 16 -13.23 1.54 2.52
C ALA A 16 -13.53 1.35 1.03
N ARG A 17 -13.75 2.45 0.28
CA ARG A 17 -13.89 2.38 -1.17
C ARG A 17 -12.59 1.99 -1.87
N ILE A 18 -11.46 2.55 -1.45
CA ILE A 18 -10.14 2.23 -2.01
C ILE A 18 -9.84 0.74 -1.78
N ARG A 19 -10.09 0.26 -0.56
CA ARG A 19 -9.93 -1.14 -0.16
C ARG A 19 -10.70 -2.10 -1.04
N ARG A 20 -12.01 -1.89 -1.17
CA ARG A 20 -12.87 -2.69 -2.05
C ARG A 20 -12.39 -2.69 -3.50
N THR A 21 -11.86 -1.56 -3.99
CA THR A 21 -11.42 -1.43 -5.38
C THR A 21 -10.16 -2.25 -5.67
N TYR A 22 -9.14 -2.18 -4.80
CA TYR A 22 -7.95 -3.01 -5.02
C TYR A 22 -8.24 -4.48 -4.73
N GLU A 23 -9.12 -4.82 -3.78
CA GLU A 23 -9.53 -6.20 -3.50
C GLU A 23 -10.25 -6.84 -4.68
N ALA A 24 -11.08 -6.07 -5.39
CA ALA A 24 -11.75 -6.51 -6.62
C ALA A 24 -10.76 -6.86 -7.75
N VAL A 25 -9.51 -6.42 -7.67
CA VAL A 25 -8.45 -6.68 -8.67
C VAL A 25 -7.46 -7.74 -8.18
N LEU A 26 -7.04 -7.66 -6.92
CA LEU A 26 -6.10 -8.62 -6.33
C LEU A 26 -6.77 -9.98 -6.04
N GLY A 27 -8.08 -9.99 -5.85
CA GLY A 27 -8.82 -11.19 -5.46
C GLY A 27 -8.49 -11.67 -4.05
N ASP A 28 -8.99 -12.86 -3.73
CA ASP A 28 -8.63 -13.56 -2.50
C ASP A 28 -7.25 -14.20 -2.68
N PRO A 29 -6.28 -13.99 -1.78
CA PRO A 29 -4.96 -14.61 -1.85
C PRO A 29 -4.97 -16.14 -1.99
N ARG A 30 -6.03 -16.82 -1.55
CA ARG A 30 -6.20 -18.28 -1.62
C ARG A 30 -6.79 -18.76 -2.95
N ILE A 31 -7.48 -17.88 -3.67
CA ILE A 31 -8.20 -18.20 -4.91
C ILE A 31 -7.46 -17.62 -6.13
N GLY A 32 -6.73 -16.53 -5.94
CA GLY A 32 -6.05 -15.77 -6.98
C GLY A 32 -6.89 -14.59 -7.51
N PRO A 33 -6.32 -13.78 -8.40
CA PRO A 33 -7.00 -12.61 -8.95
C PRO A 33 -8.20 -13.04 -9.81
N PRO A 34 -9.32 -12.30 -9.75
CA PRO A 34 -10.46 -12.58 -10.61
C PRO A 34 -10.08 -12.41 -12.08
N ARG A 35 -10.68 -13.25 -12.94
CA ARG A 35 -10.53 -13.09 -14.39
C ARG A 35 -11.32 -11.87 -14.85
N LEU A 36 -10.62 -10.75 -15.00
CA LEU A 36 -11.14 -9.55 -15.66
C LEU A 36 -11.06 -9.75 -17.18
N ALA A 37 -12.05 -10.48 -17.71
CA ALA A 37 -12.08 -10.90 -19.11
C ALA A 37 -12.30 -9.74 -20.07
N ASP A 38 -12.92 -8.66 -19.60
CA ASP A 38 -13.32 -7.52 -20.42
C ASP A 38 -12.30 -6.37 -20.37
N GLU A 39 -12.02 -5.78 -21.53
CA GLU A 39 -11.20 -4.57 -21.67
C GLU A 39 -11.86 -3.36 -21.00
N GLU A 40 -13.18 -3.21 -21.13
CA GLU A 40 -13.91 -2.11 -20.49
C GLU A 40 -13.79 -2.18 -18.96
N GLN A 41 -13.96 -3.39 -18.40
CA GLN A 41 -13.80 -3.62 -16.97
C GLN A 41 -12.37 -3.34 -16.48
N ARG A 42 -11.35 -3.75 -17.25
CA ARG A 42 -9.94 -3.45 -16.94
C ARG A 42 -9.65 -1.96 -17.00
N ALA A 43 -10.13 -1.27 -18.02
CA ALA A 43 -9.99 0.18 -18.16
C ALA A 43 -10.70 0.93 -17.02
N HIS A 44 -11.89 0.46 -16.62
CA HIS A 44 -12.64 1.00 -15.49
C HIS A 44 -11.85 0.91 -14.18
N PHE A 45 -11.36 -0.29 -13.83
CA PHE A 45 -10.55 -0.47 -12.62
C PHE A 45 -9.23 0.31 -12.68
N ALA A 46 -8.57 0.36 -13.84
CA ALA A 46 -7.36 1.16 -14.01
C ALA A 46 -7.64 2.65 -13.72
N GLY A 47 -8.74 3.19 -14.24
CA GLY A 47 -9.17 4.56 -13.96
C GLY A 47 -9.45 4.80 -12.48
N LEU A 48 -10.19 3.91 -11.82
CA LEU A 48 -10.49 4.02 -10.39
C LEU A 48 -9.22 3.97 -9.53
N LEU A 49 -8.34 2.99 -9.76
CA LEU A 49 -7.10 2.83 -8.99
C LEU A 49 -6.17 4.03 -9.16
N ARG A 50 -6.00 4.54 -10.38
CA ARG A 50 -5.22 5.76 -10.62
C ARG A 50 -5.81 6.97 -9.91
N GLY A 51 -7.14 7.11 -9.93
CA GLY A 51 -7.84 8.17 -9.18
C GLY A 51 -7.57 8.06 -7.67
N HIS A 52 -7.63 6.86 -7.11
CA HIS A 52 -7.31 6.63 -5.70
C HIS A 52 -5.84 6.93 -5.36
N MET A 53 -4.90 6.54 -6.22
CA MET A 53 -3.48 6.86 -6.03
C MET A 53 -3.23 8.37 -6.05
N TRP A 54 -3.88 9.12 -6.95
CA TRP A 54 -3.83 10.58 -6.98
C TRP A 54 -4.33 11.24 -5.69
N LEU A 55 -5.36 10.66 -5.06
CA LEU A 55 -5.88 11.14 -3.77
C LEU A 55 -4.95 10.80 -2.60
N LEU A 56 -4.30 9.63 -2.63
CA LEU A 56 -3.43 9.14 -1.55
C LEU A 56 -2.02 9.72 -1.57
N LEU A 57 -1.47 10.06 -2.73
CA LEU A 57 -0.09 10.53 -2.85
C LEU A 57 0.22 11.78 -2.01
N PRO A 58 -0.55 12.89 -2.11
CA PRO A 58 -0.25 14.10 -1.34
C PRO A 58 -0.22 13.91 0.19
N PRO A 59 -1.20 13.23 0.84
CA PRO A 59 -1.12 13.02 2.28
C PRO A 59 0.02 12.07 2.67
N VAL A 60 0.27 11.00 1.90
CA VAL A 60 1.38 10.06 2.18
C VAL A 60 2.74 10.77 2.07
N GLU A 61 2.94 11.60 1.04
CA GLU A 61 4.16 12.40 0.88
C GLU A 61 4.43 13.34 2.06
N ARG A 62 3.37 13.95 2.61
CA ARG A 62 3.47 14.80 3.82
C ARG A 62 3.83 14.00 5.08
N GLN A 63 3.45 12.72 5.16
CA GLN A 63 3.75 11.86 6.31
C GLN A 63 5.19 11.35 6.31
N VAL A 64 5.83 11.18 5.15
CA VAL A 64 7.18 10.57 5.03
C VAL A 64 8.22 11.17 5.98
N PRO A 65 8.36 12.50 6.15
CA PRO A 65 9.36 13.06 7.06
C PRO A 65 9.16 12.65 8.53
N SER A 66 7.92 12.37 8.92
CA SER A 66 7.54 12.01 10.30
C SER A 66 7.63 10.51 10.60
N MET A 67 7.80 9.66 9.58
CA MET A 67 7.83 8.20 9.77
C MET A 67 9.08 7.76 10.56
N ALA A 68 8.87 6.86 11.51
CA ALA A 68 9.92 6.30 12.34
C ALA A 68 10.91 5.45 11.53
N GLY A 69 12.22 5.66 11.77
CA GLY A 69 13.28 4.84 11.19
C GLY A 69 13.62 5.12 9.70
N PRO A 70 14.88 4.93 9.29
CA PRO A 70 15.31 5.17 7.91
C PRO A 70 14.72 4.15 6.93
N PHE A 71 14.47 2.91 7.37
CA PHE A 71 13.88 1.86 6.53
C PHE A 71 12.46 2.22 6.08
N ASN A 72 11.59 2.63 7.00
CA ASN A 72 10.19 2.95 6.70
C ASN A 72 10.08 4.16 5.77
N ARG A 73 10.90 5.18 6.01
CA ARG A 73 11.01 6.32 5.09
C ARG A 73 11.48 5.92 3.70
N SER A 74 12.46 5.01 3.60
CA SER A 74 12.95 4.51 2.32
C SER A 74 11.89 3.70 1.58
N ALA A 75 11.19 2.80 2.29
CA ALA A 75 10.09 2.01 1.74
C ALA A 75 8.94 2.91 1.23
N ALA A 76 8.52 3.90 2.02
CA ALA A 76 7.50 4.86 1.63
C ALA A 76 7.91 5.67 0.39
N ARG A 77 9.17 6.14 0.33
CA ARG A 77 9.71 6.84 -0.85
C ARG A 77 9.73 5.94 -2.08
N HIS A 78 10.07 4.65 -1.92
CA HIS A 78 10.03 3.69 -3.02
C HIS A 78 8.61 3.53 -3.58
N VAL A 79 7.61 3.37 -2.70
CA VAL A 79 6.19 3.28 -3.09
C VAL A 79 5.74 4.56 -3.79
N ILE A 80 6.07 5.75 -3.28
CA ILE A 80 5.75 7.03 -3.91
C ILE A 80 6.38 7.14 -5.31
N THR A 81 7.65 6.76 -5.43
CA THR A 81 8.39 6.83 -6.71
C THR A 81 7.76 5.90 -7.74
N ARG A 82 7.46 4.65 -7.37
CA ARG A 82 6.74 3.68 -8.21
C ARG A 82 5.37 4.21 -8.62
N ALA A 83 4.60 4.71 -7.66
CA ALA A 83 3.27 5.25 -7.90
C ALA A 83 3.28 6.41 -8.91
N ARG A 84 4.21 7.36 -8.75
CA ARG A 84 4.40 8.46 -9.71
C ARG A 84 4.81 7.96 -11.09
N GLY A 85 5.71 6.98 -11.15
CA GLY A 85 6.14 6.36 -12.41
C GLY A 85 4.97 5.74 -13.17
N VAL A 86 4.12 4.97 -12.48
CA VAL A 86 2.92 4.36 -13.09
C VAL A 86 1.89 5.43 -13.48
N LEU A 87 1.73 6.49 -12.67
CA LEU A 87 0.82 7.61 -12.98
C LEU A 87 1.28 8.47 -14.16
N ALA A 88 2.57 8.50 -14.46
CA ALA A 88 3.13 9.24 -15.59
C ALA A 88 2.89 8.56 -16.95
N VAL A 89 2.66 7.24 -16.97
CA VAL A 89 2.36 6.50 -18.20
C VAL A 89 0.92 6.77 -18.62
N PRO A 90 0.65 7.37 -19.81
CA PRO A 90 -0.72 7.61 -20.27
C PRO A 90 -1.44 6.28 -20.52
N VAL A 91 -2.70 6.18 -20.08
CA VAL A 91 -3.54 5.01 -20.33
C VAL A 91 -4.09 5.12 -21.75
N LEU A 92 -3.39 4.53 -22.71
CA LEU A 92 -3.86 4.36 -24.09
C LEU A 92 -4.40 2.93 -24.24
N GLY A 93 -5.69 2.72 -23.98
CA GLY A 93 -6.36 1.41 -24.13
C GLY A 93 -6.19 0.43 -22.95
N ALA A 94 -6.71 -0.80 -23.10
CA ALA A 94 -6.70 -1.87 -22.09
C ALA A 94 -5.38 -1.97 -21.32
N SER A 95 -5.41 -1.64 -20.03
CA SER A 95 -4.32 -2.02 -19.12
C SER A 95 -4.20 -3.55 -19.11
N SER A 96 -2.96 -4.06 -19.20
CA SER A 96 -2.73 -5.49 -19.07
C SER A 96 -3.11 -5.97 -17.67
N ALA A 97 -3.33 -7.27 -17.50
CA ALA A 97 -3.59 -7.83 -16.17
C ALA A 97 -2.43 -7.53 -15.20
N GLY A 98 -1.19 -7.49 -15.70
CA GLY A 98 0.00 -7.12 -14.92
C GLY A 98 -0.03 -5.66 -14.47
N ASP A 99 -0.32 -4.73 -15.39
CA ASP A 99 -0.40 -3.30 -15.06
C ASP A 99 -1.50 -3.02 -14.03
N LEU A 100 -2.62 -3.73 -14.16
CA LEU A 100 -3.75 -3.57 -13.24
C LEU A 100 -3.43 -4.15 -11.85
N PHE A 101 -2.72 -5.27 -11.80
CA PHE A 101 -2.21 -5.85 -10.55
C PHE A 101 -1.21 -4.92 -9.85
N ASP A 102 -0.32 -4.27 -10.62
CA ASP A 102 0.64 -3.30 -10.09
C ASP A 102 -0.08 -2.06 -9.54
N LEU A 103 -1.07 -1.53 -10.25
CA LEU A 103 -1.92 -0.42 -9.78
C LEU A 103 -2.63 -0.77 -8.46
N ALA A 104 -3.17 -1.98 -8.35
CA ALA A 104 -3.86 -2.43 -7.15
C ALA A 104 -2.90 -2.62 -5.97
N THR A 105 -1.72 -3.18 -6.22
CA THR A 105 -0.66 -3.37 -5.21
C THR A 105 -0.16 -2.03 -4.69
N LEU A 106 0.10 -1.07 -5.58
CA LEU A 106 0.53 0.28 -5.19
C LEU A 106 -0.57 1.04 -4.45
N SER A 107 -1.83 0.89 -4.86
CA SER A 107 -2.98 1.47 -4.16
C SER A 107 -3.10 0.93 -2.74
N ARG A 108 -2.95 -0.39 -2.54
CA ARG A 108 -2.93 -1.03 -1.22
C ARG A 108 -1.77 -0.52 -0.36
N ALA A 109 -0.57 -0.41 -0.92
CA ALA A 109 0.60 0.07 -0.21
C ALA A 109 0.44 1.54 0.23
N LEU A 110 -0.03 2.40 -0.67
CA LEU A 110 -0.33 3.80 -0.35
C LEU A 110 -1.43 3.93 0.70
N LEU A 111 -2.48 3.10 0.64
CA LEU A 111 -3.52 3.11 1.67
C LEU A 111 -2.97 2.67 3.03
N THR A 112 -2.10 1.65 3.05
CA THR A 112 -1.45 1.18 4.28
C THR A 112 -0.58 2.29 4.90
N LEU A 113 0.20 2.99 4.08
CA LEU A 113 1.00 4.14 4.52
C LEU A 113 0.13 5.28 5.06
N TYR A 114 -1.02 5.53 4.41
CA TYR A 114 -1.97 6.56 4.82
C TYR A 114 -2.64 6.25 6.16
N GLU A 115 -3.10 5.01 6.36
CA GLU A 115 -3.77 4.55 7.59
C GLU A 115 -2.79 4.34 8.75
N HIS A 116 -1.55 3.93 8.43
CA HIS A 116 -0.56 3.50 9.39
C HIS A 116 0.85 4.00 9.04
N PRO A 117 1.14 5.30 9.23
CA PRO A 117 2.44 5.87 8.90
C PRO A 117 3.61 5.23 9.71
N ASP A 118 3.30 4.62 10.85
CA ASP A 118 4.29 4.01 11.75
C ASP A 118 4.35 2.48 11.70
N ASN A 119 3.39 1.79 11.05
CA ASN A 119 3.30 0.31 11.09
C ASN A 119 4.09 -0.41 10.00
N HIS A 120 5.12 0.22 9.45
CA HIS A 120 6.21 -0.55 8.84
C HIS A 120 7.11 -1.07 9.97
N GLU A 121 6.51 -1.86 10.86
CA GLU A 121 7.23 -2.88 11.61
C GLU A 121 7.81 -3.80 10.55
N GLY A 122 9.02 -3.48 10.11
CA GLY A 122 9.87 -4.45 9.42
C GLY A 122 9.80 -5.71 10.25
N GLY A 123 9.58 -6.86 9.60
CA GLY A 123 9.66 -8.16 10.22
C GLY A 123 11.04 -8.39 10.80
N VAL A 124 11.33 -7.79 11.94
CA VAL A 124 12.30 -8.24 12.90
C VAL A 124 11.44 -9.05 13.85
N VAL A 125 11.46 -10.37 13.68
CA VAL A 125 11.05 -11.28 14.74
C VAL A 125 11.74 -10.76 16.01
N PRO A 126 11.02 -10.26 17.03
CA PRO A 126 11.67 -10.05 18.29
C PRO A 126 12.08 -11.45 18.74
N CYS A 127 13.39 -11.71 18.78
CA CYS A 127 13.92 -12.84 19.52
C CYS A 127 13.24 -12.78 20.89
N ARG A 128 12.26 -13.67 21.13
CA ARG A 128 11.63 -13.85 22.44
C ARG A 128 12.76 -14.21 23.39
N ARG A 129 13.33 -13.22 24.07
CA ARG A 129 14.09 -13.43 25.29
C ARG A 129 13.05 -13.74 26.37
N ASN A 130 12.50 -14.96 26.33
CA ASN A 130 11.74 -15.52 27.43
C ASN A 130 12.72 -15.72 28.59
N GLY A 131 12.92 -14.66 29.36
CA GLY A 131 13.39 -14.75 30.73
C GLY A 131 12.24 -15.25 31.59
N SER A 132 12.11 -16.57 31.70
CA SER A 132 11.51 -17.21 32.87
C SER A 132 12.63 -17.92 33.63
N PRO A 133 12.76 -17.73 34.95
CA PRO A 133 13.75 -18.42 35.73
C PRO A 133 13.28 -19.87 35.92
N VAL A 134 13.98 -20.81 35.31
CA VAL A 134 13.91 -22.23 35.69
C VAL A 134 15.30 -22.68 36.11
N THR A 135 15.34 -23.12 37.35
CA THR A 135 16.40 -23.74 38.12
C THR A 135 17.22 -24.77 37.34
N ALA A 136 18.55 -24.68 37.55
CA ALA A 136 19.56 -25.75 37.57
C ALA A 136 19.55 -26.82 36.46
N GLY A 137 20.61 -26.81 35.64
CA GLY A 137 20.91 -27.93 34.75
C GLY A 137 22.10 -27.69 33.83
N SER A 138 23.26 -28.14 34.29
CA SER A 138 24.52 -28.38 33.57
C SER A 138 24.50 -28.46 32.03
N GLY A 139 25.44 -27.75 31.40
CA GLY A 139 26.14 -28.25 30.20
C GLY A 139 25.76 -27.69 28.82
N ALA A 140 26.81 -27.32 28.08
CA ALA A 140 26.94 -27.32 26.61
C ALA A 140 26.48 -26.08 25.80
N SER A 141 27.51 -25.29 25.45
CA SER A 141 27.86 -24.80 24.11
C SER A 141 26.85 -23.95 23.33
N ALA A 142 27.17 -22.65 23.23
CA ALA A 142 26.54 -21.68 22.35
C ALA A 142 26.97 -21.85 20.88
N PRO A 143 26.05 -21.70 19.89
CA PRO A 143 26.44 -21.40 18.52
C PRO A 143 26.56 -19.88 18.31
N LYS A 144 27.69 -19.46 17.71
CA LYS A 144 27.98 -18.09 17.25
C LYS A 144 27.01 -17.68 16.14
N CYS A 145 26.39 -16.51 16.27
CA CYS A 145 25.81 -15.78 15.14
C CYS A 145 26.95 -15.29 14.24
N ARG A 146 26.82 -15.48 12.92
CA ARG A 146 27.76 -15.05 11.89
C ARG A 146 27.35 -13.70 11.32
#